data_AF-A0A348PMM7-F1
#
_entry.id   AF-A0A348PMM7-F1
#
_cell.length_a   1.000
_cell.length_b   1.000
_cell.length_c   1.000
_cell.angle_alpha   90.00
_cell.angle_beta   90.00
_cell.angle_gamma   90.00
#
_symmetry.space_group_name_H-M   'P 1'
#
loop_
_entity.id
_entity.type
_entity.pdbx_description
1 polymer ?
#
loop_
_entity_poly.entity_id
_entity_poly.type
_entity_poly.pdbx_seq_one_letter_code
_entity_poly.pdbx_strand_id
1 'polypeptide(L)'
;MSKLRCIKKLPKLDMNPMVDMAFLLVSFFMMTTTFKADLPAEIIIPFSKAQLKLPDNDICTITIDAEGRVFIGLDNKFDRK
;
A
#
# COMPACT_ATOMS: atom_id res chain seq x y z
N MET A 1 -51.29 -0.46 -66.74
CA MET A 1 -50.59 0.64 -66.03
C MET A 1 -49.72 0.03 -64.94
N SER A 2 -48.41 -0.09 -65.17
CA SER A 2 -47.48 -0.66 -64.19
C SER A 2 -47.26 0.34 -63.05
N LYS A 3 -47.45 -0.11 -61.81
CA LYS A 3 -47.29 0.72 -60.61
C LYS A 3 -45.78 0.87 -60.34
N LEU A 4 -45.20 1.98 -60.77
CA LEU A 4 -43.80 2.31 -60.47
C LEU A 4 -43.65 2.52 -58.95
N ARG A 5 -43.03 1.56 -58.27
CA ARG A 5 -42.71 1.65 -56.85
C ARG A 5 -41.46 2.51 -56.69
N CYS A 6 -41.63 3.75 -56.22
CA CYS A 6 -40.51 4.61 -55.88
C CYS A 6 -39.80 4.07 -54.63
N ILE A 7 -38.52 3.71 -54.76
CA ILE A 7 -37.67 3.33 -53.63
C ILE A 7 -37.20 4.63 -52.96
N LYS A 8 -37.74 4.93 -51.78
CA LYS A 8 -37.29 6.10 -50.98
C LYS A 8 -35.83 5.89 -50.59
N LYS A 9 -34.93 6.75 -51.08
CA LYS A 9 -33.54 6.80 -50.61
C LYS A 9 -33.53 7.34 -49.18
N LEU A 10 -32.82 6.67 -48.28
CA LEU A 10 -32.61 7.18 -46.92
C LEU A 10 -31.91 8.55 -46.97
N PRO A 11 -32.31 9.52 -46.14
CA PRO A 11 -31.59 10.78 -46.02
C PRO A 11 -30.16 10.50 -45.53
N LYS A 12 -29.19 11.24 -46.08
CA LYS A 12 -27.79 11.16 -45.65
C LYS A 12 -27.68 11.76 -44.25
N LEU A 13 -27.04 11.05 -43.33
CA LEU A 13 -26.80 11.53 -41.98
C LEU A 13 -25.63 12.52 -42.00
N ASP A 14 -25.85 13.73 -41.53
CA ASP A 14 -24.82 14.76 -41.38
C ASP A 14 -24.04 14.53 -40.07
N MET A 15 -22.71 14.51 -40.18
CA MET A 15 -21.80 14.28 -39.05
C MET A 15 -21.36 15.58 -38.38
N ASN A 16 -21.53 16.74 -39.03
CA ASN A 16 -21.04 18.01 -38.49
C ASN A 16 -21.63 18.35 -37.12
N PRO A 17 -22.95 18.19 -36.88
CA PRO A 17 -23.51 18.43 -35.54
C PRO A 17 -23.04 17.39 -34.51
N MET A 18 -22.80 16.15 -34.92
CA MET A 18 -22.40 15.07 -34.02
C MET A 18 -20.98 15.27 -33.50
N VAL A 19 -20.06 15.70 -34.37
CA VAL A 19 -18.66 15.94 -34.03
C VAL A 19 -18.50 17.16 -33.11
N ASP A 20 -19.28 18.21 -33.32
CA ASP A 20 -19.28 19.41 -32.47
C ASP A 20 -19.75 19.10 -31.05
N MET A 21 -20.85 18.34 -30.92
CA MET A 21 -21.34 17.88 -29.62
C MET A 21 -20.32 16.98 -28.90
N ALA A 22 -19.63 16.11 -29.63
CA ALA A 22 -18.59 15.26 -29.05
C ALA A 22 -17.38 16.07 -28.54
N PHE A 23 -16.94 17.07 -29.29
CA PHE A 23 -15.82 17.92 -28.89
C PHE A 23 -16.15 18.80 -27.68
N LEU A 24 -17.39 19.30 -27.61
CA LEU A 24 -17.89 20.03 -26.45
C LEU A 24 -17.84 19.15 -25.19
N LEU A 25 -18.28 17.89 -25.27
CA LEU A 25 -18.24 16.97 -24.13
C LEU A 25 -16.82 16.62 -23.69
N VAL A 26 -15.91 16.36 -24.65
CA VAL A 26 -14.50 16.09 -24.32
C VAL A 26 -13.87 17.30 -23.64
N SER A 27 -14.09 18.50 -24.16
CA SER A 27 -13.55 19.74 -23.59
C SER A 27 -14.13 20.03 -22.20
N PHE A 28 -15.44 19.83 -22.04
CA PHE A 28 -16.13 19.98 -20.75
C PHE A 28 -15.60 18.99 -19.71
N PHE A 29 -15.47 17.71 -20.06
CA PHE A 29 -14.94 16.71 -19.14
C PHE A 29 -13.46 16.94 -18.83
N MET A 30 -12.63 17.29 -19.82
CA MET A 30 -11.23 17.63 -19.59
C MET A 30 -11.06 18.87 -18.70
N MET A 31 -11.92 19.89 -18.85
CA MET A 31 -11.85 21.11 -18.02
C MET A 31 -12.34 20.87 -16.58
N THR A 32 -13.32 19.98 -16.39
CA THR A 32 -13.95 19.71 -15.09
C THR A 32 -13.32 18.54 -14.32
N THR A 33 -12.48 17.73 -14.95
CA THR A 33 -11.79 16.64 -14.25
C THR A 33 -10.82 17.19 -13.20
N THR A 34 -11.03 16.80 -11.95
CA THR A 34 -10.05 17.00 -10.88
C THR A 34 -9.10 15.81 -10.82
N PHE A 35 -7.81 16.06 -10.59
CA PHE A 35 -6.87 14.97 -10.34
C PHE A 35 -7.28 14.24 -9.06
N LYS A 36 -7.29 12.90 -9.11
CA LYS A 36 -7.35 12.11 -7.88
C LYS A 36 -6.09 12.44 -7.08
N ALA A 37 -6.26 12.90 -5.85
CA ALA A 37 -5.13 13.09 -4.95
C ALA A 37 -4.43 11.73 -4.77
N ASP A 38 -3.11 11.71 -4.90
CA ASP A 38 -2.33 10.51 -4.60
C ASP A 38 -2.64 10.09 -3.17
N LEU A 39 -2.97 8.80 -3.00
CA LEU A 39 -3.17 8.20 -1.69
C LEU A 39 -1.88 8.46 -0.87
N PRO A 40 -1.99 8.90 0.40
CA PRO A 40 -0.81 9.09 1.22
C PRO A 40 -0.03 7.77 1.27
N ALA A 41 1.23 7.83 0.87
CA ALA A 41 2.11 6.66 0.86
C ALA A 41 2.07 5.97 2.23
N GLU A 42 1.97 4.64 2.23
CA GLU A 42 2.00 3.87 3.47
C GLU A 42 3.30 4.17 4.24
N ILE A 43 3.16 4.73 5.43
CA ILE A 43 4.29 5.05 6.30
C ILE A 43 4.73 3.76 6.99
N ILE A 44 5.80 3.15 6.49
CA ILE A 44 6.41 1.97 7.09
C ILE A 44 7.34 2.43 8.22
N ILE A 45 6.94 2.21 9.47
CA ILE A 45 7.78 2.52 10.64
C ILE A 45 8.84 1.42 10.78
N PRO A 46 10.14 1.75 10.88
CA PRO A 46 11.17 0.75 11.10
C PRO A 46 11.04 0.15 12.51
N PHE A 47 11.00 -1.19 12.60
CA PHE A 47 11.03 -1.89 13.88
C PHE A 47 12.41 -1.75 14.54
N SER A 48 12.49 -1.03 15.66
CA SER A 48 13.67 -1.02 16.52
C SER A 48 13.78 -2.36 17.25
N LYS A 49 14.68 -3.23 16.80
CA LYS A 49 15.04 -4.47 17.52
C LYS A 49 16.26 -4.20 18.40
N ALA A 50 16.07 -3.57 19.55
CA ALA A 50 17.04 -3.60 20.63
C ALA A 50 16.77 -4.81 21.53
N GLN A 51 16.95 -6.03 21.00
CA GLN A 51 17.08 -7.22 21.84
C GLN A 51 18.54 -7.63 21.84
N LEU A 52 19.31 -7.05 22.77
CA LEU A 52 20.58 -7.63 23.17
C LEU A 52 20.24 -8.93 23.90
N LYS A 53 20.27 -10.05 23.18
CA LYS A 53 20.20 -11.37 23.81
C LYS A 53 21.42 -11.49 24.72
N LEU A 54 21.19 -11.67 26.02
CA LEU A 54 22.30 -12.03 26.90
C LEU A 54 22.87 -13.37 26.40
N PRO A 55 24.20 -13.54 26.38
CA PRO A 55 24.80 -14.83 26.07
C PRO A 55 24.34 -15.86 27.10
N ASP A 56 23.88 -17.03 26.64
CA ASP A 56 23.36 -18.10 27.51
C ASP A 56 24.46 -18.81 28.31
N ASN A 57 25.74 -18.58 27.97
CA ASN A 57 26.91 -19.22 28.59
C ASN A 57 27.73 -18.20 29.39
N ASP A 58 28.32 -18.66 30.49
CA ASP A 58 29.20 -17.89 31.41
C ASP A 58 28.49 -16.76 32.17
N ILE A 59 27.23 -16.98 32.56
CA ILE A 59 26.50 -16.05 33.41
C ILE A 59 26.92 -16.25 34.88
N CYS A 60 27.41 -15.17 35.49
CA CYS A 60 27.69 -15.09 36.92
C CYS A 60 26.58 -14.27 37.61
N THR A 61 25.79 -14.92 38.45
CA THR A 61 24.72 -14.29 39.22
C THR A 61 25.20 -14.03 40.64
N ILE A 62 25.20 -12.77 41.06
CA ILE A 62 25.57 -12.35 42.42
C ILE A 62 24.31 -11.87 43.13
N THR A 63 23.89 -12.59 44.17
CA THR A 63 22.73 -12.24 44.99
C THR A 63 23.20 -11.75 46.34
N ILE A 64 22.75 -10.56 46.74
CA ILE A 64 23.08 -9.95 48.03
C ILE A 64 21.80 -9.91 48.87
N ASP A 65 21.88 -10.50 50.05
CA ASP A 65 20.78 -10.51 51.02
C ASP A 65 20.77 -9.20 51.85
N ALA A 66 19.63 -8.85 52.43
CA ALA A 66 19.46 -7.61 53.22
C ALA A 66 20.37 -7.54 54.45
N GLU A 67 20.86 -8.69 54.93
CA GLU A 67 21.83 -8.84 56.02
C GLU A 67 23.29 -8.73 55.54
N GLY A 68 23.52 -8.39 54.26
CA GLY A 68 24.85 -8.18 53.67
C GLY A 68 25.58 -9.47 53.26
N ARG A 69 24.89 -10.61 53.26
CA ARG A 69 25.45 -11.89 52.81
C ARG A 69 25.48 -11.94 51.28
N VAL A 70 26.60 -12.38 50.72
CA VAL A 70 26.82 -12.45 49.27
C VAL A 70 26.82 -13.91 48.82
N PHE A 71 25.98 -14.24 47.84
CA PHE A 71 25.88 -15.54 47.21
C PHE A 71 26.25 -15.43 45.74
N ILE A 72 27.12 -16.32 45.26
CA ILE A 72 27.60 -16.33 43.87
C ILE A 72 27.21 -17.65 43.20
N GLY A 73 26.44 -17.56 42.13
CA GLY A 73 26.07 -18.67 41.25
C GLY A 73 26.73 -18.52 39.88
N LEU A 74 27.43 -19.56 39.42
CA LEU A 74 27.93 -19.67 38.05
C LEU A 74 27.10 -20.73 37.32
N ASP A 75 26.49 -20.36 36.20
CA ASP A 75 25.76 -21.29 35.33
C ASP A 75 26.73 -21.95 34.35
N ASN A 76 27.62 -22.82 34.88
CA ASN A 76 28.31 -23.89 34.12
C ASN A 76 29.12 -24.85 35.03
N LYS A 77 28.54 -25.31 36.14
CA LYS A 77 29.27 -26.10 37.16
C LYS A 77 29.59 -27.56 36.79
N PHE A 78 29.24 -28.05 35.59
CA PHE A 78 29.35 -29.49 35.26
C PHE A 78 30.11 -29.88 33.99
N ASP A 79 30.68 -28.96 33.21
CA ASP A 79 31.60 -29.35 32.13
C ASP A 79 33.02 -29.54 32.67
N ARG A 80 33.22 -30.67 33.37
CA ARG A 80 34.54 -31.28 33.51
C ARG A 80 34.63 -32.45 32.55
N LYS A 81 35.18 -32.19 31.37
CA LYS A 81 35.95 -33.16 30.59
C LYS A 81 37.23 -32.53 30.09
#